data_AF-A0A7K5VB18-F1
#
_entry.id   AF-A0A7K5VB18-F1
#
_cell.length_a   1.000
_cell.length_b   1.000
_cell.length_c   1.000
_cell.angle_alpha   90.00
_cell.angle_beta   90.00
_cell.angle_gamma   90.00
#
_symmetry.space_group_name_H-M   'P 1'
#
loop_
_entity.id
_entity.type
_entity.pdbx_description
1 polymer ?
#
loop_
_entity_poly.entity_id
_entity_poly.type
_entity_poly.pdbx_seq_one_letter_code
_entity_poly.pdbx_strand_id
1 'polypeptide(L)'
;RGRRPDPDESQYETDPTTAAESGDERDREQWHRLYPPIGSAEVRQRYKEEFAAGLRRYKELCATRERVSERLAQLGRQLDLVPEDSAQYQVPA
;
A
#
# COMPACT_ATOMS: atom_id res chain seq x y z
N ARG A 1 -6.36 -6.81 -49.26
CA ARG A 1 -7.40 -7.44 -48.41
C ARG A 1 -6.78 -8.73 -47.86
N GLY A 2 -6.51 -8.94 -46.58
CA GLY A 2 -6.96 -8.26 -45.37
C GLY A 2 -7.30 -9.34 -44.34
N ARG A 3 -6.40 -9.58 -43.38
CA ARG A 3 -6.66 -9.90 -41.97
C ARG A 3 -5.30 -10.22 -41.32
N ARG A 4 -4.80 -9.29 -40.52
CA ARG A 4 -3.89 -9.63 -39.43
C ARG A 4 -4.72 -10.44 -38.41
N PRO A 5 -4.19 -11.50 -37.79
CA PRO A 5 -4.87 -12.12 -36.66
C PRO A 5 -4.87 -11.10 -35.51
N ASP A 6 -6.05 -10.85 -34.95
CA ASP A 6 -6.24 -10.03 -33.75
C ASP A 6 -5.36 -10.59 -32.60
N PRO A 7 -4.63 -9.74 -31.85
CA PRO A 7 -4.03 -10.19 -30.61
C PRO A 7 -5.17 -10.49 -29.64
N ASP A 8 -5.34 -11.78 -29.35
CA ASP A 8 -6.21 -12.32 -28.32
C ASP A 8 -6.07 -11.50 -27.02
N GLU A 9 -7.09 -10.70 -26.68
CA GLU A 9 -7.20 -9.93 -25.43
C GLU A 9 -7.38 -10.85 -24.19
N SER A 10 -7.00 -12.11 -24.28
CA SER A 10 -7.10 -13.10 -23.21
C SER A 10 -5.86 -13.18 -22.33
N GLN A 11 -4.89 -12.26 -22.47
CA GLN A 11 -3.63 -12.27 -21.71
C GLN A 11 -3.60 -11.34 -20.49
N TYR A 12 -4.76 -10.86 -20.03
CA TYR A 12 -4.88 -10.25 -18.71
C TYR A 12 -5.81 -11.07 -17.82
N GLU A 13 -5.55 -12.38 -17.70
CA GLU A 13 -5.69 -13.01 -16.39
C GLU A 13 -4.63 -12.38 -15.49
N THR A 14 -4.96 -11.20 -14.98
CA THR A 14 -4.25 -10.63 -13.84
C THR A 14 -4.74 -11.45 -12.65
N ASP A 15 -4.17 -12.64 -12.48
CA ASP A 15 -4.24 -13.35 -11.22
C ASP A 15 -3.96 -12.32 -10.12
N PRO A 16 -4.86 -12.13 -9.14
CA PRO A 16 -4.69 -11.13 -8.10
C PRO A 16 -3.62 -11.61 -7.12
N THR A 17 -2.37 -11.71 -7.57
CA THR A 17 -1.22 -12.22 -6.81
C THR A 17 -0.67 -11.21 -5.80
N THR A 18 -1.44 -10.20 -5.41
CA THR A 18 -0.97 -9.21 -4.43
C THR A 18 -2.05 -8.70 -3.48
N ALA A 19 -3.00 -9.55 -3.07
CA ALA A 19 -4.00 -9.13 -2.08
C ALA A 19 -4.33 -10.13 -0.96
N ALA A 20 -3.81 -11.37 -0.96
CA ALA A 20 -4.44 -12.42 -0.16
C ALA A 20 -3.78 -12.84 1.17
N GLU A 21 -2.51 -12.53 1.48
CA GLU A 21 -1.86 -13.14 2.66
C GLU A 21 -0.97 -12.22 3.51
N SER A 22 -1.29 -10.92 3.60
CA SER A 22 -0.70 -10.06 4.66
C SER A 22 -1.57 -10.00 5.93
N GLY A 23 -2.55 -10.89 6.08
CA GLY A 23 -3.33 -10.98 7.32
C GLY A 23 -2.59 -11.85 8.32
N ASP A 24 -1.91 -11.24 9.31
CA ASP A 24 -1.40 -11.99 10.46
C ASP A 24 -2.58 -12.73 11.10
N GLU A 25 -2.57 -14.06 11.05
CA GLU A 25 -3.67 -14.88 11.58
C GLU A 25 -3.88 -14.63 13.08
N ARG A 26 -2.85 -14.14 13.79
CA ARG A 26 -2.91 -13.72 15.20
C ARG A 26 -3.89 -12.59 15.45
N ASP A 27 -4.11 -11.75 14.45
CA ASP A 27 -5.00 -10.60 14.56
C ASP A 27 -6.48 -11.01 14.46
N ARG A 28 -6.81 -12.10 13.75
CA ARG A 28 -8.22 -12.49 13.52
C ARG A 28 -8.99 -12.74 14.81
N GLU A 29 -8.45 -13.54 15.72
CA GLU A 29 -9.09 -13.85 17.01
C GLU A 29 -9.24 -12.58 17.88
N GLN A 30 -8.25 -11.68 17.85
CA GLN A 30 -8.33 -10.42 18.58
C GLN A 30 -9.40 -9.49 18.00
N TRP A 31 -9.46 -9.35 16.68
CA TRP A 31 -10.49 -8.54 16.00
C TRP A 31 -11.89 -9.12 16.24
N HIS A 32 -12.07 -10.44 16.28
CA HIS A 32 -13.36 -11.04 16.62
C HIS A 32 -13.80 -10.78 18.08
N ARG A 33 -12.84 -10.64 19.01
CA ARG A 33 -13.13 -10.25 20.40
C ARG A 33 -13.47 -8.77 20.53
N LEU A 34 -12.75 -7.89 19.81
CA LEU A 34 -12.96 -6.44 19.85
C LEU A 34 -14.20 -5.99 19.06
N TYR A 35 -14.47 -6.68 17.94
CA TYR A 35 -15.55 -6.40 17.00
C TYR A 35 -16.39 -7.66 16.75
N PRO A 36 -17.18 -8.13 17.75
CA PRO A 36 -18.12 -9.23 17.56
C PRO A 36 -19.19 -8.93 16.50
N PRO A 37 -19.95 -9.95 16.05
CA PRO A 37 -21.03 -9.78 15.08
C PRO A 37 -22.02 -8.67 15.47
N ILE A 38 -22.41 -7.86 14.48
CA ILE A 38 -23.29 -6.72 14.68
C ILE A 38 -24.71 -7.19 15.01
N GLY A 39 -25.17 -6.91 16.23
CA GLY A 39 -26.53 -7.24 16.68
C GLY A 39 -27.54 -6.09 16.60
N SER A 40 -27.11 -4.85 16.34
CA SER A 40 -27.99 -3.68 16.31
C SER A 40 -27.49 -2.55 15.39
N ALA A 41 -28.38 -1.59 15.09
CA ALA A 41 -28.03 -0.43 14.27
C ALA A 41 -27.05 0.52 14.98
N GLU A 42 -27.16 0.65 16.30
CA GLU A 42 -26.28 1.46 17.14
C GLU A 42 -24.87 0.89 17.14
N VAL A 43 -24.72 -0.44 17.29
CA VAL A 43 -23.43 -1.13 17.19
C VAL A 43 -22.81 -0.93 15.80
N ARG A 44 -23.62 -1.05 14.74
CA ARG A 44 -23.16 -0.79 13.36
C ARG A 44 -22.62 0.63 13.20
N GLN A 45 -23.33 1.62 13.74
CA GLN A 45 -22.93 3.02 13.63
C GLN A 45 -21.63 3.29 14.38
N ARG A 46 -21.48 2.73 15.59
CA ARG A 46 -20.24 2.82 16.37
C ARG A 46 -19.04 2.26 15.60
N TYR A 47 -19.17 1.05 15.06
CA TYR A 47 -18.09 0.42 14.27
C TYR A 47 -17.73 1.22 13.03
N LYS A 48 -18.74 1.81 12.36
CA LYS A 48 -18.50 2.67 11.19
C LYS A 48 -17.67 3.91 11.55
N GLU A 49 -17.96 4.54 12.68
CA GLU A 49 -17.25 5.73 13.14
C GLU A 49 -15.81 5.41 13.53
N GLU A 50 -15.60 4.32 14.28
CA GLU A 50 -14.27 3.83 14.65
C GLU A 50 -13.45 3.45 13.40
N PHE A 51 -14.07 2.73 12.45
CA PHE A 51 -13.43 2.39 11.18
C PHE A 51 -13.06 3.64 10.38
N ALA A 52 -13.94 4.63 10.29
CA ALA A 52 -13.65 5.88 9.60
C ALA A 52 -12.47 6.64 10.23
N ALA A 53 -12.37 6.64 11.57
CA ALA A 53 -11.24 7.22 12.28
C ALA A 53 -9.93 6.46 12.02
N GLY A 54 -9.98 5.12 12.11
CA GLY A 54 -8.84 4.25 11.81
C GLY A 54 -8.37 4.41 10.37
N LEU A 55 -9.29 4.49 9.40
CA LEU A 55 -8.98 4.64 7.98
C LEU A 55 -8.29 5.97 7.68
N ARG A 56 -8.69 7.08 8.32
CA ARG A 56 -8.01 8.37 8.16
C ARG A 56 -6.54 8.27 8.60
N ARG A 57 -6.32 7.74 9.80
CA ARG A 57 -4.95 7.54 10.34
C ARG A 57 -4.12 6.59 9.48
N TYR A 58 -4.72 5.51 9.00
CA TYR A 58 -4.07 4.57 8.09
C TYR A 58 -3.59 5.28 6.81
N LYS A 59 -4.45 6.09 6.18
CA LYS A 59 -4.09 6.85 4.97
C LYS A 59 -2.96 7.85 5.23
N GLU A 60 -2.97 8.53 6.37
CA GLU A 60 -1.87 9.44 6.76
C GLU A 60 -0.53 8.69 6.90
N LEU A 61 -0.55 7.49 7.49
CA LEU A 61 0.63 6.64 7.59
C LEU A 61 1.12 6.17 6.22
N CYS A 62 0.22 5.75 5.33
CA CYS A 62 0.56 5.38 3.95
C CYS A 62 1.22 6.55 3.22
N ALA A 63 0.62 7.73 3.27
CA ALA A 63 1.18 8.93 2.65
C ALA A 63 2.55 9.30 3.22
N THR A 64 2.75 9.14 4.53
CA THR A 64 4.05 9.37 5.17
C THR A 64 5.09 8.37 4.68
N ARG A 65 4.73 7.08 4.61
CA ARG A 65 5.61 6.02 4.09
C ARG A 65 5.99 6.28 2.64
N GLU A 66 5.04 6.64 1.80
CA GLU A 66 5.26 6.98 0.38
C GLU A 66 6.22 8.16 0.26
N ARG A 67 5.99 9.25 1.01
CA ARG A 67 6.88 10.42 1.01
C ARG A 67 8.33 10.06 1.39
N VAL A 68 8.51 9.22 2.40
CA VAL A 68 9.86 8.76 2.80
C VAL A 68 10.49 7.91 1.71
N SER A 69 9.74 6.97 1.14
CA SER A 69 10.22 6.12 0.04
C SER A 69 10.63 6.94 -1.18
N GLU A 70 9.85 7.96 -1.56
CA GLU A 70 10.16 8.88 -2.65
C GLU A 70 11.44 9.68 -2.39
N ARG A 71 11.62 10.21 -1.17
CA ARG A 71 12.83 10.95 -0.80
C ARG A 71 14.06 10.05 -0.84
N LEU A 72 13.96 8.82 -0.36
CA LEU A 72 15.05 7.85 -0.45
C LEU A 72 15.39 7.49 -1.90
N ALA A 73 14.38 7.26 -2.74
CA ALA A 73 14.59 7.00 -4.16
C ALA A 73 15.21 8.20 -4.89
N GLN A 74 14.83 9.43 -4.52
CA GLN A 74 15.44 10.65 -5.06
C GLN A 74 16.91 10.76 -4.66
N LEU A 75 17.23 10.53 -3.39
CA LEU A 75 18.61 10.55 -2.89
C LEU A 75 19.46 9.48 -3.57
N GLY A 76 18.93 8.26 -3.76
CA GLY A 76 19.59 7.20 -4.51
C GLY A 76 19.98 7.65 -5.93
N ARG A 77 19.03 8.22 -6.68
CA ARG A 77 19.30 8.76 -8.02
C ARG A 77 20.31 9.91 -8.03
N GLN A 78 20.33 10.74 -6.99
CA GLN A 78 21.32 11.81 -6.88
C GLN A 78 22.73 11.25 -6.64
N LEU A 79 22.84 10.24 -5.76
CA LEU A 79 24.12 9.56 -5.50
C LEU A 79 24.66 8.86 -6.74
N ASP A 80 23.80 8.26 -7.57
CA ASP A 80 24.21 7.64 -8.85
C ASP A 80 24.86 8.64 -9.84
N LEU A 81 24.59 9.94 -9.68
CA LEU A 81 25.14 11.00 -10.54
C LEU A 81 26.39 11.66 -9.95
N VAL A 82 26.74 11.36 -8.70
CA VAL A 82 27.85 11.98 -7.98
C VAL A 82 29.03 11.00 -7.97
N PRO A 83 30.24 11.42 -8.40
CA PRO A 83 31.42 10.57 -8.28
C PRO A 83 31.68 10.21 -6.81
N GLU A 84 31.90 8.92 -6.53
CA GLU A 84 32.06 8.39 -5.16
C GLU A 84 33.18 9.09 -4.36
N ASP A 85 34.23 9.56 -5.05
CA ASP A 85 35.37 10.25 -4.42
C ASP A 85 35.13 11.75 -4.17
N SER A 86 33.96 12.29 -4.52
CA SER A 86 33.67 13.71 -4.41
C SER A 86 33.07 14.08 -3.06
N ALA A 87 33.38 15.30 -2.59
CA ALA A 87 32.83 15.83 -1.33
C ALA A 87 31.28 15.91 -1.31
N GLN A 88 30.64 15.92 -2.48
CA GLN A 88 29.17 15.93 -2.62
C GLN A 88 28.53 14.57 -2.30
N TYR A 89 29.29 13.47 -2.40
CA TYR A 89 28.81 12.12 -2.05
C TYR A 89 28.62 11.98 -0.53
N GLN A 90 29.43 12.69 0.26
CA GLN A 90 29.42 12.63 1.73
C GLN A 90 28.28 13.43 2.38
N VAL A 91 27.71 14.41 1.66
CA VAL A 91 26.59 15.23 2.14
C VAL A 91 25.56 15.38 1.01
N PRO A 92 24.71 14.36 0.78
CA PRO A 92 23.65 14.48 -0.20
C PRO A 92 22.60 15.51 0.26
N ALA A 93 22.23 16.44 -0.63
CA ALA A 93 21.38 17.60 -0.33
C ALA A 93 19.86 17.29 -0.26
#